data_AF-A0A1K1S0K0-F1
#
_entry.id   AF-A0A1K1S0K0-F1
#
_cell.length_a   1.000
_cell.length_b   1.000
_cell.length_c   1.000
_cell.angle_alpha   90.00
_cell.angle_beta   90.00
_cell.angle_gamma   90.00
#
_symmetry.space_group_name_H-M   'P 1'
#
loop_
_entity.id
_entity.type
_entity.pdbx_description
1 polymer ?
#
loop_
_entity_poly.entity_id
_entity_poly.type
_entity_poly.pdbx_seq_one_letter_code
_entity_poly.pdbx_strand_id
1 'polypeptide(L)'
;MGWIVPSGGKQLSVFLPAGEYSLRFNANNSSFIHNGSGNMGLPNFTFDGRIGFNHLVTGVYSGKFFHTSFEEDVNSNSTHAYTGKYSHYGTYQINLESPAPGDYILEYWIYNTGLQSWEHKEEPVSLTSSGSFSKTIGQSNRYIDEIRFYPVHAQITTYTYEPLVGMTSMTDVSGRKTTYDYDDFNRLEFIRDDKEMLLQENKYHYKN
;
A
#
# COMPACT_ATOMS: atom_id res chain seq x y z
N MET A 1 33.99 15.73 26.61
CA MET A 1 32.86 14.83 26.92
C MET A 1 31.58 15.57 26.61
N GLY A 2 30.73 15.00 25.77
CA GLY A 2 29.45 15.59 25.34
C GLY A 2 29.17 15.25 23.89
N TRP A 3 28.84 13.99 23.62
CA TRP A 3 28.36 13.55 22.31
C TRP A 3 26.91 14.00 22.11
N ILE A 4 26.64 14.50 20.91
CA ILE A 4 25.34 14.82 20.34
C ILE A 4 24.49 13.55 20.27
N VAL A 5 23.20 13.65 20.59
CA VAL A 5 22.21 12.62 20.25
C VAL A 5 21.17 13.25 19.31
N PRO A 6 21.09 12.85 18.02
CA PRO A 6 19.97 13.15 17.15
C PRO A 6 18.96 11.99 17.18
N SER A 7 17.67 12.26 16.96
CA SER A 7 16.79 11.48 16.06
C SER A 7 15.30 11.73 16.34
N GLY A 8 14.58 12.08 15.28
CA GLY A 8 13.12 12.21 15.28
C GLY A 8 12.44 10.86 15.50
N GLY A 9 11.60 10.79 16.53
CA GLY A 9 10.60 9.74 16.65
C GLY A 9 9.51 9.92 15.60
N LYS A 10 9.13 8.84 14.90
CA LYS A 10 7.93 8.83 14.05
C LYS A 10 6.71 8.53 14.92
N GLN A 11 5.72 9.42 14.91
CA GLN A 11 4.44 9.24 15.59
C GLN A 11 3.43 8.61 14.61
N LEU A 12 2.77 7.52 15.02
CA LEU A 12 1.63 6.95 14.30
C LEU A 12 0.36 7.24 15.10
N SER A 13 -0.56 8.01 14.52
CA SER A 13 -1.88 8.27 15.10
C SER A 13 -2.93 7.52 14.29
N VAL A 14 -3.75 6.70 14.96
CA VAL A 14 -4.85 5.95 14.33
C VAL A 14 -6.16 6.40 14.96
N PHE A 15 -7.07 6.97 14.16
CA PHE A 15 -8.41 7.33 14.60
C PHE A 15 -9.38 6.23 14.19
N LEU A 16 -10.08 5.63 15.16
CA LEU A 16 -11.08 4.60 14.92
C LEU A 16 -12.46 5.11 15.36
N PRO A 17 -13.53 4.80 14.61
CA PRO A 17 -14.90 5.09 15.05
C PRO A 17 -15.28 4.25 16.28
N ALA A 18 -16.50 4.40 16.80
CA ALA A 18 -16.94 3.59 17.93
C ALA A 18 -17.12 2.11 17.53
N GLY A 19 -16.49 1.20 18.27
CA GLY A 19 -16.53 -0.24 18.02
C GLY A 19 -15.51 -1.00 18.88
N GLU A 20 -15.52 -2.33 18.81
CA GLU A 20 -14.47 -3.16 19.40
C GLU A 20 -13.35 -3.40 18.39
N TYR A 21 -12.10 -3.19 18.80
CA TYR A 21 -10.94 -3.34 17.93
C TYR A 21 -9.82 -4.10 18.66
N SER A 22 -9.11 -4.95 17.93
CA SER A 22 -7.88 -5.57 18.40
C SER A 22 -6.71 -5.04 17.57
N LEU A 23 -5.90 -4.15 18.15
CA LEU A 23 -4.63 -3.73 17.57
C LEU A 23 -3.55 -4.77 17.88
N ARG A 24 -2.90 -5.32 16.86
CA ARG A 24 -1.73 -6.20 17.01
C ARG A 24 -0.55 -5.59 16.27
N PHE A 25 0.54 -5.38 17.00
CA PHE A 25 1.82 -4.97 16.43
C PHE A 25 2.70 -6.21 16.31
N ASN A 26 3.15 -6.54 15.10
CA ASN A 26 4.07 -7.65 14.88
C ASN A 26 5.44 -7.09 14.51
N ALA A 27 6.44 -7.39 15.33
CA ALA A 27 7.83 -7.04 15.09
C ALA A 27 8.58 -8.31 14.69
N ASN A 28 9.15 -8.34 13.48
CA ASN A 28 10.00 -9.45 13.09
C ASN A 28 11.20 -9.51 14.07
N ASN A 29 11.38 -10.66 14.74
CA ASN A 29 12.43 -11.00 15.70
C ASN A 29 12.35 -10.49 17.16
N SER A 30 11.18 -10.10 17.68
CA SER A 30 11.01 -10.04 19.14
C SER A 30 9.55 -10.24 19.57
N SER A 31 9.31 -11.25 20.40
CA SER A 31 8.06 -11.39 21.14
C SER A 31 8.01 -10.32 22.23
N PHE A 32 6.97 -9.48 22.22
CA PHE A 32 6.68 -8.58 23.32
C PHE A 32 5.97 -9.36 24.43
N ILE A 33 6.62 -9.56 25.58
CA ILE A 33 5.97 -9.95 26.83
C ILE A 33 6.06 -8.75 27.77
N HIS A 34 4.92 -8.18 28.17
CA HIS A 34 4.87 -7.27 29.31
C HIS A 34 4.29 -8.01 30.51
N ASN A 35 5.11 -8.22 31.54
CA ASN A 35 4.68 -8.56 32.89
C ASN A 35 4.96 -7.35 33.78
N GLY A 36 3.93 -6.60 34.15
CA GLY A 36 4.05 -5.47 35.07
C GLY A 36 2.68 -5.07 35.62
N SER A 37 2.57 -5.04 36.95
CA SER A 37 1.43 -4.47 37.68
C SER A 37 1.88 -3.16 38.32
N GLY A 38 1.21 -2.05 38.00
CA GLY A 38 1.54 -0.73 38.56
C GLY A 38 0.90 0.44 37.82
N ASN A 39 0.49 1.46 38.59
CA ASN A 39 -0.40 2.56 38.21
C ASN A 39 -0.05 3.29 36.90
N MET A 40 -1.13 3.60 36.17
CA MET A 40 -1.25 4.29 34.89
C MET A 40 -0.29 5.49 34.69
N GLY A 41 0.89 5.23 34.15
CA GLY A 41 1.61 6.18 33.30
C GLY A 41 1.44 5.74 31.86
N LEU A 42 1.12 6.67 30.94
CA LEU A 42 0.96 6.35 29.51
C LEU A 42 2.23 5.66 29.01
N PRO A 43 2.16 4.40 28.54
CA PRO A 43 3.36 3.70 28.08
C PRO A 43 3.90 4.35 26.80
N ASN A 44 5.17 4.75 26.83
CA ASN A 44 5.90 5.13 25.64
C ASN A 44 6.36 3.85 24.92
N PHE A 45 5.99 3.71 23.65
CA PHE A 45 6.44 2.63 22.79
C PHE A 45 7.40 3.19 21.73
N THR A 46 8.61 2.66 21.69
CA THR A 46 9.61 2.97 20.66
C THR A 46 9.72 1.76 19.72
N PHE A 47 9.66 2.00 18.41
CA PHE A 47 9.81 0.95 17.40
C PHE A 47 10.95 1.30 16.43
N ASP A 48 11.88 0.38 16.24
CA ASP A 48 13.04 0.50 15.35
C ASP A 48 12.98 -0.62 14.30
N GLY A 49 12.09 -0.47 13.31
CA GLY A 49 11.84 -1.48 12.27
C GLY A 49 10.80 -1.05 11.23
N ARG A 50 10.56 -1.89 10.22
CA ARG A 50 9.43 -1.74 9.26
C ARG A 50 8.13 -2.20 9.90
N ILE A 51 7.08 -1.39 9.84
CA ILE A 51 5.73 -1.70 10.35
C ILE A 51 4.94 -2.41 9.26
N GLY A 52 4.59 -3.69 9.46
CA GLY A 52 3.62 -4.39 8.62
C GLY A 52 2.21 -4.26 9.19
N PHE A 53 1.26 -3.75 8.41
CA PHE A 53 -0.16 -3.71 8.80
C PHE A 53 -0.81 -5.08 8.54
N ASN A 54 -0.98 -5.89 9.58
CA ASN A 54 -1.86 -7.07 9.50
C ASN A 54 -3.27 -6.65 9.92
N HIS A 55 -4.15 -6.41 8.95
CA HIS A 55 -5.56 -6.16 9.21
C HIS A 55 -6.26 -7.50 9.41
N LEU A 56 -6.76 -7.77 10.62
CA LEU A 56 -7.58 -8.94 10.91
C LEU A 56 -9.06 -8.52 10.92
N VAL A 57 -9.77 -8.72 9.80
CA VAL A 57 -11.24 -8.55 9.77
C VAL A 57 -11.87 -9.77 10.44
N THR A 58 -12.48 -9.58 11.60
CA THR A 58 -13.32 -10.61 12.23
C THR A 58 -14.75 -10.45 11.75
N GLY A 59 -15.04 -11.05 10.58
CA GLY A 59 -16.35 -11.07 9.95
C GLY A 59 -16.35 -11.91 8.68
N VAL A 60 -16.65 -13.22 8.82
CA VAL A 60 -16.96 -14.26 7.79
C VAL A 60 -15.95 -14.51 6.64
N TYR A 61 -14.99 -13.63 6.38
CA TYR A 61 -13.87 -13.91 5.46
C TYR A 61 -12.54 -13.81 6.21
N SER A 62 -12.05 -14.93 6.73
CA SER A 62 -10.69 -15.08 7.28
C SER A 62 -9.61 -15.07 6.17
N GLY A 63 -9.90 -14.48 5.01
CA GLY A 63 -8.99 -14.41 3.88
C GLY A 63 -7.93 -13.35 4.12
N LYS A 64 -6.66 -13.71 4.00
CA LYS A 64 -5.57 -12.73 4.02
C LYS A 64 -5.58 -11.99 2.69
N PHE A 65 -5.59 -10.66 2.72
CA PHE A 65 -5.26 -9.86 1.56
C PHE A 65 -3.80 -9.40 1.61
N PHE A 66 -3.26 -9.03 0.47
CA PHE A 66 -1.94 -8.44 0.33
C PHE A 66 -1.99 -7.33 -0.70
N HIS A 67 -1.29 -6.24 -0.42
CA HIS A 67 -1.14 -5.13 -1.33
C HIS A 67 0.24 -4.49 -1.18
N THR A 68 0.84 -4.10 -2.30
CA THR A 68 1.94 -3.13 -2.34
C THR A 68 1.90 -2.38 -3.67
N SER A 69 2.16 -1.08 -3.60
CA SER A 69 2.48 -0.19 -4.74
C SER A 69 3.93 0.30 -4.66
N PHE A 70 4.75 -0.30 -3.80
CA PHE A 70 6.17 0.00 -3.63
C PHE A 70 6.51 1.43 -3.17
N GLU A 71 5.53 2.24 -2.78
CA GLU A 71 5.73 3.61 -2.31
C GLU A 71 6.58 3.71 -1.03
N GLU A 72 6.82 2.59 -0.35
CA GLU A 72 7.78 2.48 0.75
C GLU A 72 9.26 2.40 0.32
N ASP A 73 9.53 2.15 -0.97
CA ASP A 73 10.89 2.00 -1.51
C ASP A 73 11.54 3.36 -1.81
N VAL A 74 11.95 4.06 -0.77
CA VAL A 74 12.46 5.44 -0.83
C VAL A 74 13.89 5.60 -1.42
N ASN A 75 14.42 4.61 -2.13
CA ASN A 75 15.80 4.64 -2.61
C ASN A 75 16.00 5.61 -3.80
N SER A 76 15.10 5.58 -4.78
CA SER A 76 15.08 6.49 -5.94
C SER A 76 13.80 6.29 -6.73
N ASN A 77 13.20 7.36 -7.26
CA ASN A 77 11.98 7.25 -8.07
C ASN A 77 12.16 6.24 -9.20
N SER A 78 11.13 5.42 -9.44
CA SER A 78 11.14 4.50 -10.56
C SER A 78 11.02 5.26 -11.88
N THR A 79 11.66 4.74 -12.93
CA THR A 79 11.50 5.31 -14.29
C THR A 79 10.07 5.14 -14.80
N HIS A 80 9.37 4.07 -14.38
CA HIS A 80 7.97 3.85 -14.70
C HIS A 80 7.26 3.44 -13.41
N ALA A 81 6.24 4.17 -13.00
CA ALA A 81 5.32 3.79 -11.94
C ALA A 81 3.89 3.89 -12.49
N TYR A 82 3.04 2.93 -12.13
CA TYR A 82 1.64 2.98 -12.53
C TYR A 82 0.91 3.98 -11.62
N THR A 83 1.18 3.90 -10.32
CA THR A 83 0.74 4.85 -9.30
C THR A 83 1.93 5.46 -8.57
N GLY A 84 1.76 6.63 -7.94
CA GLY A 84 2.79 7.24 -7.11
C GLY A 84 4.14 7.42 -7.82
N LYS A 85 5.24 7.17 -7.10
CA LYS A 85 6.62 7.42 -7.56
C LYS A 85 7.44 6.15 -7.74
N TYR A 86 7.04 5.06 -7.13
CA TYR A 86 7.86 3.87 -6.99
C TYR A 86 7.15 2.65 -7.56
N SER A 87 7.94 1.68 -7.97
CA SER A 87 7.48 0.43 -8.57
C SER A 87 8.62 -0.57 -8.51
N HIS A 88 8.31 -1.85 -8.65
CA HIS A 88 9.34 -2.89 -8.57
C HIS A 88 9.88 -3.26 -9.94
N TYR A 89 11.21 -3.31 -10.07
CA TYR A 89 11.87 -3.72 -11.30
C TYR A 89 12.28 -5.20 -11.26
N GLY A 90 11.76 -5.99 -12.20
CA GLY A 90 12.05 -7.40 -12.34
C GLY A 90 10.94 -8.31 -11.80
N THR A 91 11.33 -9.45 -11.25
CA THR A 91 10.41 -10.42 -10.66
C THR A 91 10.21 -10.16 -9.17
N TYR A 92 9.00 -10.43 -8.67
CA TYR A 92 8.64 -10.26 -7.27
C TYR A 92 8.02 -11.53 -6.71
N GLN A 93 8.43 -11.92 -5.50
CA GLN A 93 7.87 -13.07 -4.80
C GLN A 93 6.86 -12.62 -3.74
N ILE A 94 5.60 -12.93 -3.99
CA ILE A 94 4.53 -12.79 -3.00
C ILE A 94 4.63 -13.98 -2.06
N ASN A 95 4.70 -13.71 -0.76
CA ASN A 95 4.72 -14.73 0.29
C ASN A 95 3.65 -14.41 1.33
N LEU A 96 2.67 -15.30 1.51
CA LEU A 96 1.62 -15.17 2.51
C LEU A 96 1.62 -16.41 3.41
N GLU A 97 1.78 -16.18 4.71
CA GLU A 97 1.71 -17.25 5.70
C GLU A 97 0.25 -17.58 5.99
N SER A 98 -0.17 -18.82 5.73
CA SER A 98 -1.49 -19.34 6.10
C SER A 98 -2.70 -18.47 5.71
N PRO A 99 -2.85 -17.99 4.46
CA PRO A 99 -4.17 -17.58 3.96
C PRO A 99 -5.20 -18.70 4.17
N ALA A 100 -6.43 -18.34 4.53
CA ALA A 100 -7.52 -19.31 4.61
C ALA A 100 -7.84 -19.91 3.24
N PRO A 101 -8.35 -21.16 3.17
CA PRO A 101 -8.88 -21.72 1.94
C PRO A 101 -9.97 -20.82 1.35
N GLY A 102 -10.07 -20.80 0.03
CA GLY A 102 -11.02 -19.98 -0.70
C GLY A 102 -10.50 -19.53 -2.05
N ASP A 103 -11.35 -18.82 -2.76
CA ASP A 103 -11.02 -18.23 -4.06
C ASP A 103 -10.56 -16.78 -3.88
N TYR A 104 -9.47 -16.46 -4.56
CA TYR A 104 -8.79 -15.19 -4.54
C TYR A 104 -8.56 -14.68 -5.96
N ILE A 105 -8.36 -13.38 -6.08
CA ILE A 105 -7.82 -12.71 -7.25
C ILE A 105 -6.41 -12.25 -6.91
N LEU A 106 -5.45 -12.56 -7.78
CA LEU A 106 -4.17 -11.85 -7.85
C LEU A 106 -4.21 -10.91 -9.05
N GLU A 107 -4.04 -9.63 -8.82
CA GLU A 107 -3.86 -8.65 -9.88
C GLU A 107 -2.62 -7.78 -9.66
N TYR A 108 -2.08 -7.26 -10.75
CA TYR A 108 -0.97 -6.31 -10.76
C TYR A 108 -0.85 -5.66 -12.15
N TRP A 109 -0.15 -4.54 -12.21
CA TRP A 109 0.22 -3.89 -13.46
C TRP A 109 1.65 -4.23 -13.84
N ILE A 110 1.91 -4.49 -15.12
CA ILE A 110 3.25 -4.75 -15.64
C ILE A 110 3.53 -3.87 -16.85
N TYR A 111 4.63 -3.12 -16.81
CA TYR A 111 5.00 -2.21 -17.88
C TYR A 111 5.58 -2.98 -19.07
N ASN A 112 4.95 -2.87 -20.23
CA ASN A 112 5.45 -3.40 -21.49
C ASN A 112 6.40 -2.38 -22.13
N THR A 113 7.70 -2.64 -22.06
CA THR A 113 8.73 -1.73 -22.60
C THR A 113 8.67 -1.59 -24.11
N GLY A 114 8.25 -2.64 -24.84
CA GLY A 114 8.12 -2.61 -26.30
C GLY A 114 6.91 -1.79 -26.78
N LEU A 115 5.82 -1.79 -26.01
CA LEU A 115 4.61 -1.04 -26.31
C LEU A 115 4.50 0.28 -25.54
N GLN A 116 5.50 0.60 -24.70
CA GLN A 116 5.51 1.76 -23.79
C GLN A 116 4.18 1.96 -23.05
N SER A 117 3.60 0.87 -22.57
CA SER A 117 2.26 0.88 -21.97
C SER A 117 2.16 -0.12 -20.83
N TRP A 118 1.30 0.22 -19.88
CA TRP A 118 0.95 -0.65 -18.77
C TRP A 118 -0.06 -1.71 -19.21
N GLU A 119 0.21 -2.94 -18.83
CA GLU A 119 -0.65 -4.10 -19.07
C GLU A 119 -1.17 -4.59 -17.72
N HIS A 120 -2.48 -4.65 -17.56
CA HIS A 120 -3.11 -5.21 -16.36
C HIS A 120 -3.09 -6.73 -16.43
N LYS A 121 -2.68 -7.37 -15.33
CA LYS A 121 -2.68 -8.82 -15.15
C LYS A 121 -3.63 -9.15 -14.03
N GLU A 122 -4.51 -10.11 -14.30
CA GLU A 122 -5.45 -10.66 -13.33
C GLU A 122 -5.40 -12.20 -13.45
N GLU A 123 -5.31 -12.89 -12.32
CA GLU A 123 -5.30 -14.34 -12.26
C GLU A 123 -6.12 -14.85 -11.07
N PRO A 124 -7.13 -15.71 -11.29
CA PRO A 124 -7.84 -16.37 -10.21
C PRO A 124 -6.93 -17.39 -9.52
N VAL A 125 -7.00 -17.45 -8.19
CA VAL A 125 -6.21 -18.34 -7.33
C VAL A 125 -7.13 -19.05 -6.35
N SER A 126 -7.21 -20.38 -6.43
CA SER A 126 -7.98 -21.19 -5.48
C SER A 126 -7.04 -21.86 -4.46
N LEU A 127 -7.26 -21.59 -3.18
CA LEU A 127 -6.53 -22.21 -2.07
C LEU A 127 -7.41 -23.29 -1.42
N THR A 128 -6.92 -24.53 -1.39
CA THR A 128 -7.68 -25.69 -0.88
C THR A 128 -7.43 -25.98 0.61
N SER A 129 -6.37 -25.41 1.18
CA SER A 129 -5.98 -25.62 2.57
C SER A 129 -5.29 -24.37 3.13
N SER A 130 -5.36 -24.20 4.45
CA SER A 130 -4.59 -23.17 5.15
C SER A 130 -3.11 -23.58 5.12
N GLY A 131 -2.29 -22.86 4.35
CA GLY A 131 -0.88 -23.16 4.19
C GLY A 131 -0.12 -21.99 3.60
N SER A 132 1.21 -22.07 3.52
CA SER A 132 2.00 -21.01 2.90
C SER A 132 1.63 -20.88 1.42
N PHE A 133 1.28 -19.67 1.01
CA PHE A 133 1.12 -19.31 -0.39
C PHE A 133 2.38 -18.58 -0.84
N SER A 134 2.99 -19.03 -1.93
CA SER A 134 4.12 -18.36 -2.56
C SER A 134 3.90 -18.30 -4.06
N LYS A 135 4.09 -17.12 -4.64
CA LYS A 135 3.94 -16.91 -6.08
C LYS A 135 4.93 -15.89 -6.58
N THR A 136 5.64 -16.26 -7.65
CA THR A 136 6.51 -15.33 -8.37
C THR A 136 5.72 -14.69 -9.50
N ILE A 137 5.76 -13.35 -9.57
CA ILE A 137 5.18 -12.54 -10.64
C ILE A 137 6.24 -11.64 -11.27
N GLY A 138 5.83 -10.86 -12.27
CA GLY A 138 6.72 -9.99 -13.01
C GLY A 138 7.60 -10.75 -14.00
N GLN A 139 8.52 -10.03 -14.61
CA GLN A 139 9.47 -10.56 -15.59
C GLN A 139 10.76 -9.77 -15.49
N SER A 140 11.88 -10.39 -15.85
CA SER A 140 13.16 -9.68 -15.95
C SER A 140 13.02 -8.45 -16.85
N ASN A 141 13.63 -7.35 -16.43
CA ASN A 141 13.64 -6.07 -17.16
C ASN A 141 12.26 -5.40 -17.40
N ARG A 142 11.27 -5.68 -16.55
CA ARG A 142 9.98 -4.99 -16.57
C ARG A 142 9.67 -4.41 -15.21
N TYR A 143 8.96 -3.29 -15.19
CA TYR A 143 8.41 -2.71 -13.97
C TYR A 143 7.06 -3.37 -13.67
N ILE A 144 6.80 -3.67 -12.40
CA ILE A 144 5.50 -4.07 -11.89
C ILE A 144 5.05 -3.11 -10.79
N ASP A 145 3.75 -2.95 -10.66
CA ASP A 145 3.15 -2.03 -9.67
C ASP A 145 1.73 -2.49 -9.30
N GLU A 146 1.17 -1.89 -8.25
CA GLU A 146 -0.21 -2.11 -7.77
C GLU A 146 -0.55 -3.61 -7.61
N ILE A 147 0.32 -4.35 -6.90
CA ILE A 147 0.06 -5.76 -6.61
C ILE A 147 -1.07 -5.83 -5.59
N ARG A 148 -2.09 -6.62 -5.89
CA ARG A 148 -3.23 -6.88 -5.00
C ARG A 148 -3.57 -8.36 -5.03
N PHE A 149 -3.67 -8.96 -3.85
CA PHE A 149 -4.13 -10.33 -3.67
C PHE A 149 -5.27 -10.32 -2.66
N TYR A 150 -6.47 -10.77 -3.04
CA TYR A 150 -7.65 -10.63 -2.19
C TYR A 150 -8.73 -11.66 -2.50
N PRO A 151 -9.59 -12.02 -1.53
CA PRO A 151 -10.72 -12.92 -1.79
C PRO A 151 -11.64 -12.38 -2.88
N VAL A 152 -12.20 -13.24 -3.74
CA VAL A 152 -13.08 -12.84 -4.88
C VAL A 152 -14.31 -12.01 -4.49
N HIS A 153 -14.70 -12.02 -3.21
CA HIS A 153 -15.84 -11.25 -2.70
C HIS A 153 -15.43 -9.95 -1.98
N ALA A 154 -14.14 -9.67 -1.91
CA ALA A 154 -13.62 -8.42 -1.37
C ALA A 154 -13.56 -7.35 -2.45
N GLN A 155 -13.72 -6.09 -2.04
CA GLN A 155 -13.48 -4.92 -2.88
C GLN A 155 -12.26 -4.18 -2.33
N ILE A 156 -11.34 -3.83 -3.21
CA ILE A 156 -10.12 -3.09 -2.85
C ILE A 156 -10.10 -1.77 -3.60
N THR A 157 -9.77 -0.70 -2.87
CA THR A 157 -9.44 0.60 -3.45
C THR A 157 -8.18 1.07 -2.77
N THR A 158 -7.19 1.49 -3.56
CA THR A 158 -5.89 1.96 -3.07
C THR A 158 -5.74 3.44 -3.39
N TYR A 159 -4.91 4.11 -2.60
CA TYR A 159 -4.67 5.54 -2.71
C TYR A 159 -3.19 5.80 -2.49
N THR A 160 -2.58 6.62 -3.34
CA THR A 160 -1.23 7.16 -3.11
C THR A 160 -1.33 8.62 -2.72
N TYR A 161 -0.40 9.07 -1.88
CA TYR A 161 -0.37 10.44 -1.35
C TYR A 161 1.03 11.02 -1.44
N GLU A 162 1.10 12.29 -1.82
CA GLU A 162 2.29 13.12 -1.65
C GLU A 162 2.16 13.92 -0.34
N PRO A 163 3.13 13.81 0.60
CA PRO A 163 3.11 14.57 1.84
C PRO A 163 2.98 16.09 1.59
N LEU A 164 2.10 16.74 2.36
CA LEU A 164 1.83 18.19 2.28
C LEU A 164 1.20 18.70 0.97
N VAL A 165 0.88 17.80 0.03
CA VAL A 165 0.20 18.14 -1.22
C VAL A 165 -1.20 17.55 -1.22
N GLY A 166 -1.32 16.22 -1.24
CA GLY A 166 -2.61 15.55 -1.32
C GLY A 166 -2.53 14.15 -1.92
N MET A 167 -3.70 13.59 -2.24
CA MET A 167 -3.82 12.30 -2.94
C MET A 167 -3.30 12.47 -4.37
N THR A 168 -2.39 11.61 -4.81
CA THR A 168 -1.80 11.63 -6.17
C THR A 168 -2.44 10.62 -7.10
N SER A 169 -2.92 9.50 -6.57
CA SER A 169 -3.72 8.55 -7.34
C SER A 169 -4.73 7.81 -6.47
N MET A 170 -5.82 7.36 -7.11
CA MET A 170 -6.79 6.43 -6.57
C MET A 170 -6.91 5.27 -7.57
N THR A 171 -6.79 4.03 -7.13
CA THR A 171 -7.04 2.88 -8.00
C THR A 171 -8.26 2.12 -7.51
N ASP A 172 -9.28 2.02 -8.36
CA ASP A 172 -10.60 1.52 -8.03
C ASP A 172 -10.67 -0.02 -7.90
N VAL A 173 -11.90 -0.52 -7.69
CA VAL A 173 -12.21 -1.95 -7.55
C VAL A 173 -11.97 -2.75 -8.84
N SER A 174 -11.87 -2.09 -9.99
CA SER A 174 -11.54 -2.70 -11.28
C SER A 174 -10.04 -2.66 -11.60
N GLY A 175 -9.22 -2.20 -10.65
CA GLY A 175 -7.79 -2.08 -10.82
C GLY A 175 -7.35 -0.88 -11.66
N ARG A 176 -8.27 0.05 -11.99
CA ARG A 176 -7.98 1.20 -12.86
C ARG A 176 -7.68 2.44 -12.02
N LYS A 177 -6.62 3.17 -12.37
CA LYS A 177 -6.23 4.40 -11.66
C LYS A 177 -6.95 5.64 -12.16
N THR A 178 -7.11 6.60 -11.26
CA THR A 178 -7.36 8.02 -11.52
C THR A 178 -6.19 8.80 -10.93
N THR A 179 -5.60 9.69 -11.71
CA THR A 179 -4.47 10.54 -11.30
C THR A 179 -4.97 11.93 -10.93
N TYR A 180 -4.38 12.52 -9.89
CA TYR A 180 -4.70 13.84 -9.37
C TYR A 180 -3.43 14.69 -9.39
N ASP A 181 -3.42 15.68 -10.27
CA ASP A 181 -2.25 16.54 -10.49
C ASP A 181 -2.50 17.92 -9.89
N TYR A 182 -1.44 18.51 -9.33
CA TYR A 182 -1.50 19.75 -8.58
C TYR A 182 -0.63 20.80 -9.25
N ASP A 183 -1.06 22.06 -9.16
CA ASP A 183 -0.26 23.21 -9.59
C ASP A 183 0.90 23.49 -8.62
N ASP A 184 1.76 24.45 -8.96
CA ASP A 184 2.91 24.87 -8.14
C ASP A 184 2.53 25.39 -6.74
N PHE A 185 1.24 25.63 -6.47
CA PHE A 185 0.71 26.05 -5.19
C PHE A 185 0.05 24.90 -4.41
N ASN A 186 0.27 23.65 -4.83
CA ASN A 186 -0.33 22.44 -4.25
C ASN A 186 -1.86 22.44 -4.29
N ARG A 187 -2.47 23.03 -5.33
CA ARG A 187 -3.93 22.99 -5.54
C ARG A 187 -4.25 22.03 -6.68
N LEU A 188 -5.30 21.22 -6.51
CA LEU A 188 -5.72 20.25 -7.52
C LEU A 188 -6.03 20.97 -8.84
N GLU A 189 -5.25 20.70 -9.87
CA GLU A 189 -5.33 21.31 -11.20
C GLU A 189 -6.02 20.38 -12.19
N PHE A 190 -5.62 19.10 -12.23
CA PHE A 190 -6.17 18.13 -13.16
C PHE A 190 -6.57 16.82 -12.49
N ILE A 191 -7.61 16.18 -13.03
CA ILE A 191 -7.96 14.80 -12.76
C ILE A 191 -7.91 14.05 -14.09
N ARG A 192 -7.19 12.93 -14.14
CA ARG A 192 -7.00 12.12 -15.35
C ARG A 192 -7.40 10.67 -15.13
N ASP A 193 -7.90 10.04 -16.18
CA ASP A 193 -8.14 8.59 -16.18
C ASP A 193 -6.83 7.81 -16.31
N ASP A 194 -6.95 6.48 -16.28
CA ASP A 194 -5.84 5.53 -16.43
C ASP A 194 -5.09 5.57 -17.76
N LYS A 195 -5.63 6.24 -18.79
CA LYS A 195 -5.02 6.47 -20.09
C LYS A 195 -4.42 7.87 -20.18
N GLU A 196 -4.31 8.57 -19.05
CA GLU A 196 -3.84 9.94 -18.93
C GLU A 196 -4.75 10.95 -19.66
N MET A 197 -6.01 10.57 -19.94
CA MET A 197 -6.99 11.46 -20.55
C MET A 197 -7.58 12.37 -19.48
N LEU A 198 -7.69 13.66 -19.80
CA LEU A 198 -8.25 14.66 -18.89
C LEU A 198 -9.74 14.41 -18.63
N LEU A 199 -10.09 14.17 -17.37
CA LEU A 199 -11.46 14.07 -16.88
C LEU A 199 -11.97 15.42 -16.37
N GLN A 200 -11.12 16.16 -15.67
CA GLN A 200 -11.48 17.46 -15.08
C GLN A 200 -10.26 18.39 -15.01
N GLU A 201 -10.48 19.68 -15.25
CA GLU A 201 -9.51 20.77 -15.07
C GLU A 201 -10.12 21.83 -14.12
N ASN A 202 -9.36 22.25 -13.12
CA ASN A 202 -9.74 23.31 -12.19
C ASN A 202 -8.92 24.57 -12.46
N LYS A 203 -9.58 25.71 -12.65
CA LYS A 203 -8.94 27.01 -12.86
C LYS A 203 -9.17 27.93 -11.68
N TYR A 204 -8.08 28.42 -11.11
CA TYR A 204 -8.11 29.33 -9.98
C TYR A 204 -7.78 30.76 -10.43
N HIS A 205 -8.75 31.67 -10.30
CA HIS A 205 -8.56 33.09 -10.55
C HIS A 205 -8.35 33.83 -9.24
N TYR A 206 -7.28 34.64 -9.17
CA TYR A 206 -7.10 35.58 -8.07
C TYR A 206 -7.89 36.85 -8.35
N LYS A 207 -8.59 37.34 -7.33
CA LYS A 207 -9.18 38.67 -7.36
C LYS A 207 -8.09 39.65 -6.93
N ASN A 208 -7.69 40.52 -7.85
CA ASN A 208 -6.83 41.67 -7.54
C ASN A 208 -7.60 42.72 -6.73
#